data_AF-A0A4R8GKI1-F1
#
_entry.id   AF-A0A4R8GKI1-F1
#
_cell.length_a   1.000
_cell.length_b   1.000
_cell.length_c   1.000
_cell.angle_alpha   90.00
_cell.angle_beta   90.00
_cell.angle_gamma   90.00
#
_symmetry.space_group_name_H-M   'P 1'
#
loop_
_entity.id
_entity.type
_entity.pdbx_description
1 polymer ?
#
loop_
_entity_poly.entity_id
_entity_poly.type
_entity_poly.pdbx_seq_one_letter_code
_entity_poly.pdbx_strand_id
1 'polypeptide(L)'
;MNKKLLLVLSFSIILMGAALSVNAETAPKGQSPAQEQKHEHHHRMIDESLMKSLLEQGFTKKEIFIAAHIAKFSNKQVGDILAFYKKNNSSWEKTAQQYGVDLEKIKKHQHHMDKFLETNKQVVLQKVSEYSGKSPQVLQGYLDKGVPLRYLISGAAMAKAANKDLGEIIQMKEQGKSMPEIKKELKLEKEQIHAEMKKLVDEIHQEVRKKK
;
A
#
# COMPACT_ATOMS: atom_id res chain seq x y z
N MET A 1 59.57 63.31 -9.38
CA MET A 1 58.77 64.54 -9.13
C MET A 1 58.26 64.49 -7.69
N ASN A 2 58.74 65.43 -6.87
CA ASN A 2 58.28 65.91 -5.54
C ASN A 2 56.81 65.62 -5.16
N LYS A 3 56.32 65.58 -3.91
CA LYS A 3 56.77 65.75 -2.51
C LYS A 3 55.48 65.59 -1.65
N LYS A 4 55.64 65.27 -0.34
CA LYS A 4 54.76 65.60 0.82
C LYS A 4 53.46 64.77 1.01
N LEU A 5 53.13 64.22 2.19
CA LEU A 5 53.10 64.66 3.61
C LEU A 5 51.68 65.11 4.03
N LEU A 6 51.08 64.30 4.92
CA LEU A 6 50.09 64.53 5.99
C LEU A 6 48.92 65.55 5.89
N LEU A 7 47.85 65.14 6.62
CA LEU A 7 46.96 65.87 7.55
C LEU A 7 45.47 66.12 7.17
N VAL A 8 44.61 65.22 7.69
CA VAL A 8 43.46 65.39 8.63
C VAL A 8 42.52 66.61 8.51
N LEU A 9 41.19 66.33 8.52
CA LEU A 9 40.10 66.96 9.33
C LEU A 9 38.72 66.36 8.89
N SER A 10 38.14 65.40 9.63
CA SER A 10 37.07 65.53 10.65
C SER A 10 35.77 66.24 10.23
N PHE A 11 34.64 65.51 10.17
CA PHE A 11 33.43 65.82 10.95
C PHE A 11 32.40 64.66 11.00
N SER A 12 32.27 64.11 12.20
CA SER A 12 31.14 63.49 12.91
C SER A 12 29.82 63.19 12.20
N ILE A 13 29.37 61.93 12.27
CA ILE A 13 27.98 61.61 12.65
C ILE A 13 27.98 60.57 13.78
N ILE A 14 27.41 61.03 14.88
CA ILE A 14 27.03 60.37 16.12
C ILE A 14 25.95 59.32 15.83
N LEU A 15 26.05 58.12 16.42
CA LEU A 15 25.03 57.63 17.36
C LEU A 15 25.45 56.32 18.05
N MET A 16 25.80 56.48 19.32
CA MET A 16 25.29 55.73 20.47
C MET A 16 25.14 54.20 20.31
N GLY A 17 26.10 53.47 20.90
CA GLY A 17 25.81 52.14 21.42
C GLY A 17 24.92 52.24 22.67
N ALA A 18 23.93 51.36 22.77
CA ALA A 18 23.33 50.94 24.01
C ALA A 18 23.18 49.42 23.99
N ALA A 19 23.60 48.83 25.09
CA ALA A 19 23.81 47.41 25.30
C ALA A 19 22.52 46.63 25.60
N LEU A 20 22.72 45.31 25.69
CA LEU A 20 21.88 44.29 26.33
C LEU A 20 20.70 43.77 25.51
N SER A 21 20.77 42.49 25.12
CA SER A 21 20.20 41.44 25.96
C SER A 21 20.43 40.06 25.35
N VAL A 22 20.92 39.13 26.17
CA VAL A 22 20.72 37.69 26.00
C VAL A 22 19.24 37.45 25.70
N ASN A 23 18.94 36.78 24.59
CA ASN A 23 17.79 35.89 24.49
C ASN A 23 18.20 34.70 23.61
N ALA A 24 18.20 33.53 24.24
CA ALA A 24 18.12 32.27 23.56
C ALA A 24 16.77 32.23 22.83
N GLU A 25 16.77 32.43 21.52
CA GLU A 25 15.57 32.26 20.72
C GLU A 25 15.73 31.05 19.82
N THR A 26 15.21 29.95 20.37
CA THR A 26 14.80 28.77 19.63
C THR A 26 13.94 29.15 18.44
N ALA A 27 14.35 28.78 17.22
CA ALA A 27 13.47 28.73 16.06
C ALA A 27 14.03 27.73 15.02
N PRO A 28 13.18 26.99 14.27
CA PRO A 28 11.92 26.37 14.65
C PRO A 28 11.98 24.84 14.46
N LYS A 29 11.31 24.10 15.35
CA LYS A 29 10.88 22.72 15.07
C LYS A 29 10.04 22.76 13.80
N GLY A 30 10.51 22.11 12.74
CA GLY A 30 9.70 21.88 11.54
C GLY A 30 8.37 21.26 11.95
N GLN A 31 7.30 22.02 11.74
CA GLN A 31 5.95 21.53 11.88
C GLN A 31 5.78 20.41 10.85
N SER A 32 5.72 19.17 11.35
CA SER A 32 5.17 18.06 10.58
C SER A 32 3.73 18.45 10.21
N PRO A 33 3.31 18.34 8.93
CA PRO A 33 1.95 18.67 8.58
C PRO A 33 1.03 17.73 9.35
N ALA A 34 0.26 18.29 10.28
CA ALA A 34 -0.90 17.63 10.83
C ALA A 34 -1.82 17.33 9.65
N GLN A 35 -1.86 16.08 9.20
CA GLN A 35 -2.83 15.64 8.20
C GLN A 35 -4.21 15.70 8.86
N GLU A 36 -4.89 16.78 8.50
CA GLU A 36 -6.31 17.03 8.64
C GLU A 36 -7.11 15.76 8.30
N GLN A 37 -7.98 15.35 9.23
CA GLN A 37 -8.88 14.22 9.06
C GLN A 37 -9.87 14.51 7.93
N LYS A 38 -9.51 14.19 6.69
CA LYS A 38 -10.48 14.05 5.59
C LYS A 38 -10.86 12.58 5.45
N HIS A 39 -12.14 12.34 5.65
CA HIS A 39 -12.81 11.06 5.48
C HIS A 39 -12.57 10.48 4.06
N GLU A 40 -11.82 9.38 3.92
CA GLU A 40 -11.76 8.60 2.67
C GLU A 40 -11.59 7.09 2.92
N HIS A 41 -12.46 6.32 2.26
CA HIS A 41 -12.44 4.87 2.01
C HIS A 41 -11.94 3.94 3.14
N HIS A 42 -12.90 3.40 3.91
CA HIS A 42 -12.77 2.46 5.04
C HIS A 42 -11.95 1.15 4.84
N HIS A 43 -11.23 0.98 3.71
CA HIS A 43 -10.42 -0.21 3.44
C HIS A 43 -8.97 0.06 3.03
N ARG A 44 -8.52 1.31 2.90
CA ARG A 44 -7.12 1.62 2.58
C ARG A 44 -6.34 1.92 3.86
N MET A 45 -5.30 1.12 4.16
CA MET A 45 -4.41 1.37 5.31
C MET A 45 -3.48 2.57 5.12
N ILE A 46 -3.30 3.02 3.87
CA ILE A 46 -2.47 4.17 3.49
C ILE A 46 -3.16 4.90 2.34
N ASP A 47 -3.20 6.23 2.41
CA ASP A 47 -3.70 7.08 1.33
C ASP A 47 -2.74 7.10 0.12
N GLU A 48 -3.25 7.50 -1.04
CA GLU A 48 -2.46 7.45 -2.29
C GLU A 48 -1.29 8.43 -2.30
N SER A 49 -1.44 9.60 -1.68
CA SER A 49 -0.40 10.62 -1.65
C SER A 49 0.78 10.18 -0.79
N LEU A 50 0.51 9.62 0.39
CA LEU A 50 1.54 9.05 1.27
C LEU A 50 2.22 7.85 0.62
N MET A 51 1.47 6.96 -0.04
CA MET A 51 2.06 5.85 -0.80
C MET A 51 3.04 6.36 -1.86
N LYS A 52 2.65 7.37 -2.65
CA LYS A 52 3.51 7.94 -3.69
C LYS A 52 4.79 8.54 -3.10
N SER A 53 4.66 9.37 -2.06
CA SER A 53 5.81 9.98 -1.40
C SER A 53 6.80 8.95 -0.84
N LEU A 54 6.31 7.89 -0.20
CA LEU A 54 7.17 6.84 0.34
C LEU A 54 7.88 6.01 -0.75
N LEU A 55 7.22 5.79 -1.90
CA LEU A 55 7.86 5.16 -3.05
C LEU A 55 9.00 6.03 -3.62
N GLU A 56 8.78 7.35 -3.72
CA GLU A 56 9.81 8.32 -4.17
C GLU A 56 10.99 8.40 -3.19
N GLN A 57 10.77 8.16 -1.89
CA GLN A 57 11.81 8.01 -0.87
C GLN A 57 12.56 6.66 -0.93
N GLY A 58 12.29 5.84 -1.96
CA GLY A 58 12.98 4.58 -2.21
C GLY A 58 12.57 3.45 -1.26
N PHE A 59 11.36 3.49 -0.70
CA PHE A 59 10.78 2.33 -0.04
C PHE A 59 10.04 1.46 -1.05
N THR A 60 10.05 0.14 -0.87
CA THR A 60 9.23 -0.76 -1.68
C THR A 60 7.79 -0.79 -1.18
N LYS A 61 6.84 -1.14 -2.06
CA LYS A 61 5.43 -1.35 -1.66
C LYS A 61 5.30 -2.33 -0.48
N LYS A 62 6.11 -3.39 -0.49
CA LYS A 62 6.10 -4.41 0.58
C LYS A 62 6.49 -3.81 1.92
N GLU A 63 7.57 -3.03 1.98
CA GLU A 63 8.02 -2.36 3.20
C GLU A 63 6.98 -1.36 3.71
N ILE A 64 6.40 -0.57 2.81
CA ILE A 64 5.33 0.38 3.11
C ILE A 64 4.12 -0.35 3.71
N PHE A 65 3.70 -1.50 3.14
CA PHE A 65 2.60 -2.29 3.66
C PHE A 65 2.89 -2.89 5.05
N ILE A 66 4.10 -3.42 5.28
CA ILE A 66 4.46 -3.96 6.60
C ILE A 66 4.46 -2.84 7.65
N ALA A 67 5.06 -1.70 7.32
CA ALA A 67 5.06 -0.53 8.19
C ALA A 67 3.65 -0.02 8.49
N ALA A 68 2.73 -0.03 7.53
CA ALA A 68 1.33 0.34 7.73
C ALA A 68 0.60 -0.58 8.72
N HIS A 69 0.85 -1.89 8.66
CA HIS A 69 0.28 -2.81 9.64
C HIS A 69 0.84 -2.55 11.03
N ILE A 70 2.17 -2.40 11.17
CA ILE A 70 2.78 -2.08 12.46
C ILE A 70 2.22 -0.75 13.00
N ALA A 71 2.15 0.28 12.17
CA ALA A 71 1.56 1.58 12.50
C ALA A 71 0.13 1.45 13.03
N LYS A 72 -0.72 0.69 12.34
CA LYS A 72 -2.11 0.43 12.74
C LYS A 72 -2.21 -0.24 14.12
N PHE A 73 -1.37 -1.23 14.40
CA PHE A 73 -1.42 -1.98 15.67
C PHE A 73 -0.68 -1.29 16.83
N SER A 74 0.25 -0.38 16.53
CA SER A 74 1.00 0.40 17.53
C SER A 74 0.47 1.82 17.73
N ASN A 75 -0.54 2.23 16.96
CA ASN A 75 -1.05 3.60 16.91
C ASN A 75 0.07 4.63 16.65
N LYS A 76 0.95 4.33 15.69
CA LYS A 76 2.08 5.17 15.25
C LYS A 76 1.95 5.55 13.78
N GLN A 77 2.78 6.48 13.32
CA GLN A 77 2.80 6.88 11.91
C GLN A 77 3.68 5.94 11.09
N VAL A 78 3.27 5.66 9.85
CA VAL A 78 4.01 4.79 8.92
C VAL A 78 5.44 5.30 8.68
N GLY A 79 5.60 6.62 8.57
CA GLY A 79 6.91 7.27 8.39
C GLY A 79 7.89 6.96 9.53
N ASP A 80 7.43 7.01 10.78
CA ASP A 80 8.27 6.71 11.96
C ASP A 80 8.76 5.26 11.97
N ILE A 81 7.87 4.33 11.60
CA ILE A 81 8.22 2.90 11.48
C ILE A 81 9.29 2.70 10.40
N LEU A 82 9.10 3.31 9.23
CA LEU A 82 10.00 3.21 8.09
C LEU A 82 11.37 3.85 8.36
N ALA A 83 11.39 5.02 9.00
CA ALA A 83 12.61 5.70 9.42
C ALA A 83 13.40 4.86 10.41
N PHE A 84 12.73 4.27 11.41
CA PHE A 84 13.37 3.37 12.37
C PHE A 84 13.95 2.13 11.66
N TYR A 85 13.17 1.49 10.78
CA TYR A 85 13.60 0.31 10.04
C TYR A 85 14.87 0.58 9.22
N LYS A 86 14.90 1.66 8.43
CA LYS A 86 16.08 2.05 7.62
C LYS A 86 17.27 2.46 8.47
N LYS A 87 17.07 3.36 9.44
CA LYS A 87 18.16 3.92 10.26
C LYS A 87 18.95 2.85 11.01
N ASN A 88 18.26 1.82 11.49
CA ASN A 88 18.87 0.77 12.30
C ASN A 88 19.27 -0.47 11.51
N ASN A 89 19.10 -0.47 10.18
CA ASN A 89 19.27 -1.66 9.33
C ASN A 89 18.60 -2.91 9.94
N SER A 90 17.37 -2.73 10.41
CA SER A 90 16.69 -3.70 11.29
C SER A 90 15.89 -4.72 10.47
N SER A 91 15.65 -5.91 11.03
CA SER A 91 14.63 -6.83 10.51
C SER A 91 13.22 -6.32 10.84
N TRP A 92 12.22 -6.71 10.05
CA TRP A 92 10.82 -6.39 10.35
C TRP A 92 10.38 -6.91 11.73
N GLU A 93 10.82 -8.10 12.13
CA GLU A 93 10.56 -8.71 13.43
C GLU A 93 11.00 -7.80 14.58
N LYS A 94 12.26 -7.35 14.57
CA LYS A 94 12.80 -6.39 15.55
C LYS A 94 12.08 -5.05 15.52
N THR A 95 11.79 -4.52 14.32
CA THR A 95 11.03 -3.27 14.20
C THR A 95 9.65 -3.41 14.84
N ALA A 96 8.92 -4.49 14.59
CA ALA A 96 7.61 -4.68 15.20
C ALA A 96 7.68 -4.84 16.73
N GLN A 97 8.66 -5.60 17.23
CA GLN A 97 8.91 -5.72 18.67
C GLN A 97 9.16 -4.38 19.35
N GLN A 98 9.96 -3.50 18.72
CA GLN A 98 10.20 -2.14 19.22
C GLN A 98 8.90 -1.33 19.43
N TYR A 99 7.90 -1.60 18.59
CA TYR A 99 6.59 -0.94 18.65
C TYR A 99 5.52 -1.78 19.38
N GLY A 100 5.92 -2.86 20.07
CA GLY A 100 5.00 -3.74 20.81
C GLY A 100 4.06 -4.57 19.94
N VAL A 101 4.40 -4.77 18.66
CA VAL A 101 3.57 -5.47 17.68
C VAL A 101 4.12 -6.87 17.42
N ASP A 102 3.24 -7.87 17.50
CA ASP A 102 3.52 -9.25 17.10
C ASP A 102 3.26 -9.45 15.60
N LEU A 103 4.33 -9.51 14.80
CA LEU A 103 4.26 -9.68 13.34
C LEU A 103 3.66 -11.02 12.91
N GLU A 104 3.71 -12.06 13.74
CA GLU A 104 3.11 -13.35 13.40
C GLU A 104 1.57 -13.24 13.37
N LYS A 105 0.99 -12.32 14.14
CA LYS A 105 -0.45 -11.99 14.04
C LYS A 105 -0.79 -11.23 12.75
N ILE A 106 0.15 -10.44 12.22
CA ILE A 106 -0.01 -9.73 10.94
C ILE A 106 0.11 -10.70 9.75
N LYS A 107 1.10 -11.62 9.77
CA LYS A 107 1.27 -12.65 8.73
C LYS A 107 0.05 -13.56 8.65
N LYS A 108 -0.52 -13.97 9.79
CA LYS A 108 -1.79 -14.74 9.84
C LYS A 108 -2.97 -14.00 9.22
N HIS A 109 -2.98 -12.66 9.27
CA HIS A 109 -4.05 -11.84 8.69
C HIS A 109 -4.06 -11.87 7.14
N GLN A 110 -2.91 -12.07 6.49
CA GLN A 110 -2.80 -12.07 5.02
C GLN A 110 -3.40 -13.31 4.36
N HIS A 111 -3.63 -14.40 5.12
CA HIS A 111 -4.15 -15.66 4.60
C HIS A 111 -5.62 -15.92 4.92
N HIS A 112 -6.36 -14.97 5.51
CA HIS A 112 -7.78 -15.21 5.82
C HIS A 112 -8.61 -15.52 4.59
N MET A 113 -8.38 -14.81 3.48
CA MET A 113 -9.11 -15.07 2.24
C MET A 113 -8.73 -16.43 1.67
N ASP A 114 -7.45 -16.74 1.49
CA ASP A 114 -7.03 -18.03 0.93
C ASP A 114 -7.52 -19.20 1.80
N LYS A 115 -7.40 -19.08 3.13
CA LYS A 115 -7.94 -20.07 4.06
C LYS A 115 -9.46 -20.19 3.97
N PHE A 116 -10.19 -19.07 3.86
CA PHE A 116 -11.64 -19.07 3.68
C PHE A 116 -12.02 -19.78 2.37
N LEU A 117 -11.32 -19.48 1.26
CA LEU A 117 -11.58 -20.09 -0.03
C LEU A 117 -11.31 -21.59 -0.01
N GLU A 118 -10.18 -22.02 0.54
CA GLU A 118 -9.84 -23.45 0.63
C GLU A 118 -10.80 -24.21 1.56
N THR A 119 -11.16 -23.62 2.71
CA THR A 119 -12.14 -24.23 3.63
C THR A 119 -13.50 -24.43 2.96
N ASN A 120 -13.88 -23.55 2.03
CA ASN A 120 -15.16 -23.56 1.34
C ASN A 120 -15.03 -23.93 -0.14
N LYS A 121 -13.97 -24.67 -0.51
CA LYS A 121 -13.54 -24.90 -1.90
C LYS A 121 -14.67 -25.36 -2.83
N GLN A 122 -15.53 -26.28 -2.38
CA GLN A 122 -16.65 -26.76 -3.19
C GLN A 122 -17.65 -25.66 -3.53
N VAL A 123 -18.00 -24.81 -2.55
CA VAL A 123 -18.90 -23.66 -2.77
C VAL A 123 -18.25 -22.65 -3.69
N VAL A 124 -16.96 -22.37 -3.49
CA VAL A 124 -16.20 -21.47 -4.36
C VAL A 124 -16.20 -21.97 -5.80
N LEU A 125 -15.86 -23.24 -6.04
CA LEU A 125 -15.85 -23.83 -7.38
C LEU A 125 -17.22 -23.80 -8.03
N GLN A 126 -18.28 -24.09 -7.27
CA GLN A 126 -19.65 -24.01 -7.78
C GLN A 126 -20.02 -22.58 -8.20
N LYS A 127 -19.71 -21.57 -7.38
CA LYS A 127 -19.99 -20.16 -7.71
C LYS A 127 -19.15 -19.64 -8.85
N VAL A 128 -17.86 -19.99 -8.91
CA VAL A 128 -17.01 -19.65 -10.06
C VAL A 128 -17.53 -20.33 -11.32
N SER A 129 -18.05 -21.57 -11.22
CA SER A 129 -18.67 -22.29 -12.34
C SER A 129 -19.89 -21.56 -12.87
N GLU A 130 -20.85 -21.22 -12.01
CA GLU A 130 -22.04 -20.44 -12.35
C GLU A 130 -21.69 -19.09 -12.97
N TYR A 131 -20.67 -18.41 -12.43
CA TYR A 131 -20.28 -17.07 -12.86
C TYR A 131 -19.55 -17.05 -14.21
N SER A 132 -18.66 -18.02 -14.44
CA SER A 132 -17.79 -18.10 -15.61
C SER A 132 -18.34 -18.97 -16.74
N GLY A 133 -19.37 -19.77 -16.48
CA GLY A 133 -19.90 -20.77 -17.42
C GLY A 133 -19.01 -22.00 -17.60
N LYS A 134 -17.90 -22.12 -16.86
CA LYS A 134 -17.02 -23.31 -16.88
C LYS A 134 -17.57 -24.39 -15.97
N SER A 135 -17.49 -25.66 -16.35
CA SER A 135 -17.88 -26.75 -15.46
C SER A 135 -16.92 -26.88 -14.26
N PRO A 136 -17.37 -27.41 -13.11
CA PRO A 136 -16.50 -27.65 -11.95
C PRO A 136 -15.28 -28.51 -12.28
N GLN A 137 -15.40 -29.46 -13.22
CA GLN A 137 -14.31 -30.33 -13.67
C GLN A 137 -13.21 -29.53 -14.40
N VAL A 138 -13.60 -28.57 -15.26
CA VAL A 138 -12.63 -27.69 -15.94
C VAL A 138 -11.91 -26.82 -14.93
N LEU A 139 -12.63 -26.27 -13.96
CA LEU A 139 -12.03 -25.44 -12.90
C LEU A 139 -11.06 -26.26 -12.03
N GLN A 140 -11.41 -27.52 -11.70
CA GLN A 140 -10.52 -28.42 -11.00
C GLN A 140 -9.24 -28.68 -11.80
N GLY A 141 -9.34 -28.87 -13.13
CA GLY A 141 -8.17 -28.99 -13.99
C GLY A 141 -7.25 -27.77 -13.97
N TYR A 142 -7.78 -26.56 -13.80
CA TYR A 142 -6.95 -25.36 -13.60
C TYR A 142 -6.24 -25.37 -12.24
N LEU A 143 -6.91 -25.83 -11.18
CA LEU A 143 -6.29 -25.98 -9.86
C LEU A 143 -5.15 -27.00 -9.88
N ASP A 144 -5.34 -28.13 -10.58
CA ASP A 144 -4.34 -29.19 -10.69
C ASP A 144 -3.08 -28.73 -11.43
N LYS A 145 -3.23 -27.75 -12.33
CA LYS A 145 -2.12 -27.04 -12.98
C LYS A 145 -1.48 -25.94 -12.12
N GLY A 146 -1.85 -25.82 -10.85
CA GLY A 146 -1.30 -24.84 -9.92
C GLY A 146 -1.88 -23.44 -10.04
N VAL A 147 -3.04 -23.26 -10.69
CA VAL A 147 -3.77 -21.99 -10.63
C VAL A 147 -4.49 -21.91 -9.28
N PRO A 148 -4.21 -20.94 -8.39
CA PRO A 148 -4.83 -20.91 -7.07
C PRO A 148 -6.30 -20.47 -7.15
N LEU A 149 -7.16 -20.91 -6.22
CA LEU A 149 -8.59 -20.56 -6.16
C LEU A 149 -8.84 -19.05 -6.25
N ARG A 150 -8.04 -18.26 -5.52
CA ARG A 150 -8.12 -16.79 -5.57
C ARG A 150 -7.88 -16.22 -6.96
N TYR A 151 -7.01 -16.86 -7.75
CA TYR A 151 -6.80 -16.47 -9.14
C TYR A 151 -7.98 -16.87 -10.01
N LEU A 152 -8.63 -18.02 -9.79
CA LEU A 152 -9.84 -18.38 -10.55
C LEU A 152 -10.96 -17.35 -10.35
N ILE A 153 -11.16 -16.86 -9.13
CA ILE A 153 -12.11 -15.77 -8.84
C ILE A 153 -11.71 -14.48 -9.57
N SER A 154 -10.42 -14.12 -9.50
CA SER A 154 -9.90 -12.91 -10.17
C SER A 154 -9.97 -12.98 -11.68
N GLY A 155 -9.66 -14.14 -12.25
CA GLY A 155 -9.75 -14.43 -13.67
C GLY A 155 -11.20 -14.42 -14.13
N ALA A 156 -12.14 -14.99 -13.37
CA ALA A 156 -13.56 -14.97 -13.71
C ALA A 156 -14.12 -13.55 -13.72
N ALA A 157 -13.73 -12.72 -12.75
CA ALA A 157 -14.09 -11.31 -12.72
C ALA A 157 -13.54 -10.54 -13.93
N MET A 158 -12.27 -10.74 -14.29
CA MET A 158 -11.68 -10.11 -15.49
C MET A 158 -12.32 -10.59 -16.78
N ALA A 159 -12.58 -11.90 -16.89
CA ALA A 159 -13.25 -12.50 -18.04
C ALA A 159 -14.63 -11.87 -18.23
N LYS A 160 -15.41 -11.74 -17.14
CA LYS A 160 -16.73 -11.11 -17.19
C LYS A 160 -16.67 -9.63 -17.58
N ALA A 161 -15.76 -8.87 -16.96
CA ALA A 161 -15.55 -7.46 -17.27
C ALA A 161 -15.10 -7.23 -18.73
N ALA A 162 -14.28 -8.12 -19.27
CA ALA A 162 -13.79 -8.05 -20.66
C ALA A 162 -14.73 -8.69 -21.68
N ASN A 163 -15.86 -9.26 -21.24
CA ASN A 163 -16.75 -10.09 -22.06
C ASN A 163 -15.97 -11.20 -22.82
N LYS A 164 -15.08 -11.89 -22.09
CA LYS A 164 -14.22 -12.98 -22.58
C LYS A 164 -14.46 -14.28 -21.82
N ASP A 165 -13.95 -15.37 -22.38
CA ASP A 165 -13.97 -16.67 -21.71
C ASP A 165 -12.88 -16.75 -20.62
N LEU A 166 -13.20 -17.38 -19.47
CA LEU A 166 -12.23 -17.57 -18.38
C LEU A 166 -10.97 -18.31 -18.86
N GLY A 167 -11.12 -19.28 -19.76
CA GLY A 167 -10.02 -20.03 -20.34
C GLY A 167 -9.00 -19.15 -21.06
N GLU A 168 -9.44 -18.06 -21.70
CA GLU A 168 -8.53 -17.09 -22.32
C GLU A 168 -7.65 -16.39 -21.27
N ILE A 169 -8.22 -16.02 -20.12
CA ILE A 169 -7.47 -15.41 -19.02
C ILE A 169 -6.47 -16.39 -18.42
N ILE A 170 -6.87 -17.66 -18.25
CA ILE A 170 -5.97 -18.72 -17.79
C ILE A 170 -4.84 -18.97 -18.79
N GLN A 171 -5.13 -18.98 -20.09
CA GLN A 171 -4.12 -19.16 -21.14
C GLN A 171 -3.09 -18.02 -21.11
N MET A 172 -3.52 -16.76 -20.94
CA MET A 172 -2.60 -15.63 -20.79
C MET A 172 -1.69 -15.80 -19.56
N LYS A 173 -2.22 -16.32 -18.44
CA LYS A 173 -1.42 -16.65 -17.25
C LYS A 173 -0.40 -17.74 -17.55
N GLU A 174 -0.81 -18.81 -18.23
CA GLU A 174 0.06 -19.93 -18.62
C GLU A 174 1.18 -19.45 -19.57
N GLN A 175 0.94 -18.43 -20.38
CA GLN A 175 1.96 -17.73 -21.18
C GLN A 175 2.89 -16.82 -20.36
N GLY A 176 2.76 -16.79 -19.04
CA GLY A 176 3.61 -16.03 -18.13
C GLY A 176 3.15 -14.59 -17.87
N LYS A 177 2.02 -14.14 -18.45
CA LYS A 177 1.53 -12.78 -18.22
C LYS A 177 1.01 -12.61 -16.80
N SER A 178 1.41 -11.52 -16.17
CA SER A 178 0.90 -11.08 -14.87
C SER A 178 -0.50 -10.46 -15.01
N MET A 179 -1.26 -10.41 -13.91
CA MET A 179 -2.59 -9.77 -13.91
C MET A 179 -2.58 -8.30 -14.37
N PRO A 180 -1.58 -7.47 -14.00
CA PRO A 180 -1.46 -6.11 -14.55
C PRO A 180 -1.28 -6.08 -16.08
N GLU A 181 -0.49 -6.99 -16.64
CA GLU A 181 -0.28 -7.10 -18.09
C GLU A 181 -1.56 -7.52 -18.80
N ILE A 182 -2.24 -8.55 -18.29
CA ILE A 182 -3.54 -9.00 -18.81
C ILE A 182 -4.56 -7.86 -18.76
N LYS A 183 -4.66 -7.15 -17.63
CA LYS A 183 -5.54 -5.99 -17.48
C LYS A 183 -5.26 -4.93 -18.56
N LYS A 184 -3.98 -4.60 -18.78
CA LYS A 184 -3.56 -3.62 -19.78
C LYS A 184 -3.90 -4.07 -21.20
N GLU A 185 -3.62 -5.33 -21.53
CA GLU A 185 -3.91 -5.93 -22.83
C GLU A 185 -5.41 -5.93 -23.13
N LEU A 186 -6.22 -6.23 -22.12
CA LEU A 186 -7.68 -6.23 -22.22
C LEU A 186 -8.31 -4.84 -22.06
N LYS A 187 -7.50 -3.78 -21.86
CA LYS A 187 -7.96 -2.40 -21.64
C LYS A 187 -9.03 -2.30 -20.55
N LEU A 188 -8.85 -3.07 -19.48
CA LEU A 188 -9.78 -3.11 -18.36
C LEU A 188 -9.47 -2.04 -17.33
N GLU A 189 -10.49 -1.30 -16.93
CA GLU A 189 -10.40 -0.38 -15.81
C GLU A 189 -10.49 -1.12 -14.47
N LYS A 190 -9.83 -0.58 -13.45
CA LYS A 190 -9.73 -1.24 -12.13
C LYS A 190 -11.12 -1.41 -11.50
N GLU A 191 -11.99 -0.45 -11.71
CA GLU A 191 -13.33 -0.34 -11.14
C GLU A 191 -14.24 -1.44 -11.71
N GLN A 192 -14.11 -1.76 -13.00
CA GLN A 192 -14.85 -2.83 -13.65
C GLN A 192 -14.48 -4.19 -13.03
N ILE A 193 -13.18 -4.46 -12.89
CA ILE A 193 -12.70 -5.70 -12.26
C ILE A 193 -13.15 -5.76 -10.80
N HIS A 194 -13.07 -4.64 -10.08
CA HIS A 194 -13.47 -4.58 -8.68
C HIS A 194 -14.97 -4.85 -8.48
N ALA A 195 -15.83 -4.30 -9.35
CA ALA A 195 -17.27 -4.52 -9.30
C ALA A 195 -17.62 -6.01 -9.47
N GLU A 196 -17.05 -6.66 -10.48
CA GLU A 196 -17.25 -8.09 -10.76
C GLU A 196 -16.68 -8.97 -9.63
N MET A 197 -15.48 -8.64 -9.15
CA MET A 197 -14.86 -9.32 -8.02
C MET A 197 -15.73 -9.24 -6.76
N LYS A 198 -16.21 -8.04 -6.42
CA LYS A 198 -17.04 -7.81 -5.24
C LYS A 198 -18.31 -8.64 -5.32
N LYS A 199 -18.99 -8.61 -6.47
CA LYS A 199 -20.21 -9.38 -6.70
C LYS A 199 -19.98 -10.88 -6.47
N LEU A 200 -18.99 -11.47 -7.13
CA LEU A 200 -18.70 -12.90 -7.00
C LEU A 200 -18.31 -13.30 -5.57
N VAL A 201 -17.47 -12.50 -4.90
CA VAL A 201 -17.06 -12.78 -3.50
C VAL A 201 -18.24 -12.64 -2.53
N ASP A 202 -19.13 -11.67 -2.73
CA ASP A 202 -20.34 -11.51 -1.92
C ASP A 202 -21.29 -12.71 -2.09
N GLU A 203 -21.49 -13.18 -3.31
CA GLU A 203 -22.29 -14.39 -3.60
C GLU A 203 -21.69 -15.64 -2.94
N ILE A 204 -20.37 -15.80 -2.97
CA ILE A 204 -19.67 -16.88 -2.25
C ILE A 204 -19.90 -16.78 -0.75
N HIS A 205 -19.74 -15.61 -0.15
CA HIS A 205 -19.97 -15.42 1.29
C HIS A 205 -21.42 -15.73 1.67
N GLN A 206 -22.39 -15.28 0.89
CA GLN A 206 -23.81 -15.55 1.13
C GLN A 206 -24.10 -17.05 1.07
N GLU A 207 -23.59 -17.75 0.06
CA GLU A 207 -23.80 -19.20 -0.10
C GLU A 207 -23.16 -19.99 1.04
N VAL A 208 -21.93 -19.63 1.45
CA VAL A 208 -21.26 -20.26 2.60
C VAL A 208 -22.05 -20.05 3.89
N ARG A 209 -22.66 -18.88 4.09
CA ARG A 209 -23.51 -18.61 5.28
C ARG A 209 -24.78 -19.43 5.29
N LYS A 210 -25.41 -19.68 4.14
CA LYS A 210 -26.65 -20.48 4.04
C LYS A 210 -26.44 -21.97 4.33
N LYS A 211 -25.22 -22.48 4.12
CA LYS A 211 -24.87 -23.90 4.35
C LYS A 211 -24.40 -24.20 5.77
N LYS A 212 -24.27 -23.19 6.63
CA LYS A 212 -23.96 -23.35 8.05
C LYS A 212 -25.22 -23.35 8.87
#